data_AF-A0A672JCB2-F1
#
_entry.id   AF-A0A672JCB2-F1
#
_cell.length_a   1.000
_cell.length_b   1.000
_cell.length_c   1.000
_cell.angle_alpha   90.00
_cell.angle_beta   90.00
_cell.angle_gamma   90.00
#
_symmetry.space_group_name_H-M   'P 1'
#
loop_
_entity.id
_entity.type
_entity.pdbx_description
1 polymer ?
#
loop_
_entity_poly.entity_id
_entity_poly.type
_entity_poly.pdbx_seq_one_letter_code
_entity_poly.pdbx_strand_id
1 'polypeptide(L)'
;MASSPLSSFLSCSVCRMLSQNPASLDDRGICVKCSVLTALEARVTELEERLRRCEGQGSASYSEVAAGLAARSRSERSVSKPSPAACPEQPGQDQDRFVTVRRKASAKHRHVALQEPLHVCNRFSPLSDDTPAELDTLVIGSSIVRGVKLPAVKVRCYPGARVGDIEGNLRLLKQEGRRFRRVVIHAGGNDARRRQSEVLKLQVASVCELAKSMSDAVIFSGPLPNLVNDEMYSRLSSFNRWLSRWSEENGVIFLNNWRTFWGKPGLIRRDGIHPTLDGAALLAHNMADRLRTLN
;
A
#
# COMPACT_ATOMS: atom_id res chain seq x y z
N MET A 1 70.83 1.84 -40.15
CA MET A 1 69.44 2.33 -40.07
C MET A 1 68.58 1.17 -39.63
N ALA A 2 68.14 1.17 -38.36
CA ALA A 2 67.30 0.11 -37.81
C ALA A 2 65.83 0.45 -38.11
N SER A 3 65.20 -0.39 -38.92
CA SER A 3 63.78 -0.29 -39.27
C SER A 3 62.93 -0.67 -38.05
N SER A 4 62.21 0.28 -37.46
CA SER A 4 61.22 0.00 -36.42
C SER A 4 60.14 -0.94 -36.96
N PRO A 5 59.66 -1.94 -36.18
CA PRO A 5 58.55 -2.78 -36.61
C PRO A 5 57.27 -1.93 -36.62
N LEU A 6 56.58 -1.89 -37.76
CA LEU A 6 55.24 -1.33 -37.88
C LEU A 6 54.32 -2.11 -36.92
N SER A 7 53.96 -1.48 -35.81
CA SER A 7 52.94 -2.00 -34.90
C SER A 7 51.62 -2.06 -35.66
N SER A 8 51.19 -3.26 -36.05
CA SER A 8 49.89 -3.49 -36.68
C SER A 8 48.78 -3.25 -35.65
N PHE A 9 48.12 -2.11 -35.74
CA PHE A 9 46.93 -1.84 -34.93
C PHE A 9 45.75 -2.60 -35.52
N LEU A 10 45.04 -3.35 -34.67
CA LEU A 10 43.79 -4.00 -35.03
C LEU A 10 42.63 -3.08 -34.68
N SER A 11 41.63 -2.97 -35.53
CA SER A 11 40.48 -2.09 -35.32
C SER A 11 39.20 -2.89 -35.21
N CYS A 12 38.36 -2.58 -34.22
CA CYS A 12 37.03 -3.18 -34.13
C CYS A 12 36.16 -2.73 -35.31
N SER A 13 35.54 -3.68 -36.03
CA SER A 13 34.66 -3.40 -37.17
C SER A 13 33.41 -2.59 -36.81
N VAL A 14 32.98 -2.64 -35.54
CA VAL A 14 31.77 -1.96 -35.04
C VAL A 14 32.07 -0.55 -34.52
N CYS A 15 32.97 -0.43 -33.53
CA CYS A 15 33.23 0.86 -32.88
C CYS A 15 34.48 1.59 -33.40
N ARG A 16 35.24 0.98 -34.33
CA ARG A 16 36.50 1.49 -34.90
C ARG A 16 37.60 1.80 -33.87
N MET A 17 37.44 1.36 -32.63
CA MET A 17 38.48 1.50 -31.61
C MET A 17 39.67 0.61 -31.95
N LEU A 18 40.87 1.17 -31.81
CA LEU A 18 42.14 0.50 -32.08
C LEU A 18 42.62 -0.27 -30.86
N SER A 19 43.20 -1.43 -31.09
CA SER A 19 43.85 -2.26 -30.09
C SER A 19 45.17 -2.81 -30.62
N GLN A 20 46.17 -2.84 -29.74
CA GLN A 20 47.48 -3.44 -30.01
C GLN A 20 47.52 -4.93 -29.65
N ASN A 21 46.46 -5.46 -29.00
CA ASN A 21 46.42 -6.85 -28.55
C ASN A 21 45.45 -7.67 -29.43
N PRO A 22 45.92 -8.68 -30.18
CA PRO A 22 45.06 -9.54 -30.99
C PRO A 22 44.01 -10.31 -30.19
N ALA A 23 44.24 -10.57 -28.89
CA ALA A 23 43.24 -11.22 -28.02
C ALA A 23 42.05 -10.32 -27.63
N SER A 24 42.02 -9.06 -28.08
CA SER A 24 40.96 -8.10 -27.74
C SER A 24 39.79 -8.06 -28.74
N LEU A 25 39.92 -8.75 -29.87
CA LEU A 25 38.90 -8.92 -30.89
C LEU A 25 38.56 -10.40 -31.02
N ASP A 26 37.30 -10.72 -31.28
CA ASP A 26 36.90 -12.08 -31.66
C ASP A 26 37.33 -12.40 -33.12
N ASP A 27 37.12 -13.63 -33.56
CA ASP A 27 37.43 -14.10 -34.92
C ASP A 27 36.71 -13.29 -36.03
N ARG A 28 35.73 -12.46 -35.66
CA ARG A 28 34.98 -11.56 -36.56
C ARG A 28 35.47 -10.11 -36.50
N GLY A 29 36.55 -9.84 -35.78
CA GLY A 29 37.10 -8.48 -35.63
C GLY A 29 36.24 -7.57 -34.73
N ILE A 30 35.41 -8.13 -33.85
CA ILE A 30 34.53 -7.38 -32.95
C ILE A 30 35.16 -7.37 -31.55
N CYS A 31 35.27 -6.18 -30.94
CA CYS A 31 35.79 -6.10 -29.58
C CYS A 31 34.79 -6.67 -28.57
N VAL A 32 35.30 -7.16 -27.44
CA VAL A 32 34.49 -7.74 -26.36
C VAL A 32 33.33 -6.82 -25.97
N LYS A 33 33.56 -5.50 -25.91
CA LYS A 33 32.53 -4.52 -25.57
C LYS A 33 31.40 -4.46 -26.62
N CYS A 34 31.75 -4.45 -27.91
CA CYS A 34 30.75 -4.47 -28.98
C CYS A 34 30.00 -5.80 -29.05
N SER A 35 30.68 -6.92 -28.80
CA SER A 35 30.06 -8.25 -28.73
C SER A 35 29.00 -8.31 -27.60
N VAL A 36 29.34 -7.78 -26.42
CA VAL A 36 28.40 -7.67 -25.29
C VAL A 36 27.23 -6.75 -25.61
N LEU A 37 27.47 -5.61 -26.27
CA LEU A 37 26.41 -4.69 -26.65
C LEU A 37 25.43 -5.32 -27.65
N THR A 38 25.93 -5.97 -28.71
CA THR A 38 25.07 -6.67 -29.68
C THR A 38 24.28 -7.79 -29.03
N ALA A 39 24.87 -8.54 -28.08
CA ALA A 39 24.16 -9.58 -27.34
C ALA A 39 23.06 -9.00 -26.42
N LEU A 40 23.30 -7.84 -25.82
CA LEU A 40 22.30 -7.14 -24.99
C LEU A 40 21.15 -6.60 -25.84
N GLU A 41 21.45 -5.99 -26.99
CA GLU A 41 20.44 -5.51 -27.95
C GLU A 41 19.53 -6.65 -28.40
N ALA A 42 20.10 -7.80 -28.78
CA ALA A 42 19.31 -8.98 -29.16
C ALA A 42 18.38 -9.47 -28.03
N ARG A 43 18.86 -9.45 -26.78
CA ARG A 43 18.04 -9.84 -25.61
C ARG A 43 16.94 -8.83 -25.31
N VAL A 44 17.17 -7.53 -25.53
CA VAL A 44 16.13 -6.51 -25.36
C VAL A 44 15.03 -6.74 -26.38
N THR A 45 15.37 -6.95 -27.66
CA THR A 45 14.39 -7.25 -28.71
C THR A 45 13.58 -8.52 -28.39
N GLU A 46 14.23 -9.58 -27.93
CA GLU A 46 13.55 -10.82 -27.51
C GLU A 46 12.55 -10.55 -26.36
N LEU A 47 12.95 -9.78 -25.36
CA LEU A 47 12.10 -9.44 -24.23
C LEU A 47 10.92 -8.55 -24.63
N GLU A 48 11.12 -7.62 -25.55
CA GLU A 48 10.05 -6.79 -26.12
C GLU A 48 9.03 -7.62 -26.90
N GLU A 49 9.48 -8.58 -27.71
CA GLU A 49 8.59 -9.51 -28.41
C GLU A 49 7.81 -10.41 -27.45
N ARG A 50 8.46 -10.85 -26.37
CA ARG A 50 7.79 -11.62 -25.31
C ARG A 50 6.73 -10.80 -24.60
N LEU A 51 7.01 -9.52 -24.33
CA LEU A 51 6.04 -8.61 -23.72
C LEU A 51 4.82 -8.41 -24.63
N ARG A 52 5.04 -8.13 -25.92
CA ARG A 52 3.95 -8.01 -26.92
C ARG A 52 3.08 -9.27 -26.99
N ARG A 53 3.69 -10.46 -26.95
CA ARG A 53 2.96 -11.74 -26.92
C ARG A 53 2.14 -11.91 -25.64
N CYS A 54 2.67 -11.54 -24.48
CA CYS A 54 1.94 -11.61 -23.22
C CYS A 54 0.78 -10.62 -23.16
N GLU A 55 0.97 -9.39 -23.68
CA GLU A 55 -0.06 -8.36 -23.75
C GLU A 55 -1.21 -8.76 -24.68
N GLY A 56 -0.92 -9.43 -25.80
CA GLY A 56 -1.95 -9.99 -26.70
C GLY A 56 -2.74 -11.17 -26.11
N GLN A 57 -2.16 -11.92 -25.17
CA GLN A 57 -2.83 -13.02 -24.47
C GLN A 57 -3.63 -12.56 -23.25
N GLY A 58 -3.23 -11.43 -22.63
CA GLY A 58 -3.92 -10.82 -21.51
C GLY A 58 -5.32 -10.29 -21.84
N SER A 59 -5.64 -10.01 -23.11
CA SER A 59 -6.96 -9.55 -23.53
C SER A 59 -7.97 -10.67 -23.79
N ALA A 60 -7.51 -11.87 -24.19
CA ALA A 60 -8.37 -13.04 -24.40
C ALA A 60 -8.74 -13.77 -23.08
N SER A 61 -7.84 -13.74 -22.08
CA SER A 61 -8.07 -14.43 -20.80
C SER A 61 -9.11 -13.75 -19.90
N TYR A 62 -9.43 -12.46 -20.09
CA TYR A 62 -10.42 -11.77 -19.27
C TYR A 62 -11.87 -11.92 -19.79
N SER A 63 -12.07 -12.27 -21.07
CA SER A 63 -13.42 -12.44 -21.64
C SER A 63 -14.03 -13.82 -21.32
N GLU A 64 -13.23 -14.88 -21.21
CA GLU A 64 -13.72 -16.23 -20.88
C GLU A 64 -14.15 -16.38 -19.42
N VAL A 65 -13.48 -15.69 -18.48
CA VAL A 65 -13.83 -15.75 -17.04
C VAL A 65 -15.09 -14.92 -16.73
N ALA A 66 -15.35 -13.86 -17.49
CA ALA A 66 -16.58 -13.06 -17.38
C ALA A 66 -17.81 -13.80 -17.93
N ALA A 67 -17.66 -14.61 -18.99
CA ALA A 67 -18.76 -15.38 -19.57
C ALA A 67 -19.21 -16.56 -18.68
N GLY A 68 -18.28 -17.18 -17.93
CA GLY A 68 -18.60 -18.30 -17.03
C GLY A 68 -19.43 -17.93 -15.79
N LEU A 69 -19.40 -16.66 -15.37
CA LEU A 69 -20.15 -16.17 -14.21
C LEU A 69 -21.56 -15.66 -14.57
N ALA A 70 -21.80 -15.27 -15.83
CA ALA A 70 -23.12 -14.83 -16.30
C ALA A 70 -24.08 -15.99 -16.62
N ALA A 71 -23.57 -17.22 -16.83
CA ALA A 71 -24.37 -18.38 -17.22
C ALA A 71 -25.00 -19.16 -16.05
N ARG A 72 -24.77 -18.77 -14.78
CA ARG A 72 -25.30 -19.49 -13.60
C ARG A 72 -26.49 -18.82 -12.90
N SER A 73 -27.03 -17.72 -13.44
CA SER A 73 -28.09 -16.94 -12.78
C SER A 73 -29.47 -17.01 -13.45
N ARG A 74 -29.71 -17.98 -14.35
CA ARG A 74 -31.04 -18.20 -14.95
C ARG A 74 -31.46 -19.66 -14.84
N SER A 75 -32.05 -20.02 -13.71
CA SER A 75 -33.04 -21.09 -13.65
C SER A 75 -34.06 -20.73 -12.56
N GLU A 76 -35.09 -20.00 -12.97
CA GLU A 76 -36.31 -19.85 -12.19
C GLU A 76 -37.07 -21.17 -12.24
N ARG A 77 -37.37 -21.74 -11.08
CA ARG A 77 -38.44 -22.73 -10.94
C ARG A 77 -39.34 -22.31 -9.79
N SER A 78 -40.57 -22.00 -10.16
CA SER A 78 -41.73 -21.60 -9.37
C SER A 78 -42.19 -22.67 -8.40
N VAL A 79 -42.42 -22.31 -7.13
CA VAL A 79 -43.35 -23.02 -6.22
C VAL A 79 -43.98 -22.02 -5.23
N SER A 80 -45.25 -22.26 -4.95
CA SER A 80 -46.31 -21.45 -4.32
C SER A 80 -46.14 -21.17 -2.81
N LYS A 81 -46.79 -20.08 -2.36
CA LYS A 81 -46.96 -19.65 -0.95
C LYS A 81 -47.82 -20.61 -0.12
N PRO A 82 -47.57 -20.69 1.21
CA PRO A 82 -48.64 -20.81 2.20
C PRO A 82 -48.65 -19.67 3.24
N SER A 83 -49.86 -19.41 3.75
CA SER A 83 -50.29 -18.40 4.73
C SER A 83 -49.80 -18.67 6.18
N PRO A 84 -49.87 -17.67 7.10
CA PRO A 84 -49.29 -17.79 8.44
C PRO A 84 -50.17 -18.58 9.43
N ALA A 85 -49.52 -19.37 10.29
CA ALA A 85 -50.16 -20.19 11.31
C ALA A 85 -50.54 -19.39 12.58
N ALA A 86 -51.69 -19.76 13.14
CA ALA A 86 -52.30 -19.24 14.35
C ALA A 86 -51.68 -19.80 15.65
N CYS A 87 -51.98 -19.10 16.75
CA CYS A 87 -51.59 -19.38 18.13
C CYS A 87 -51.96 -20.79 18.62
N PRO A 88 -51.26 -21.35 19.61
CA PRO A 88 -51.76 -22.49 20.39
C PRO A 88 -52.52 -22.03 21.64
N GLU A 89 -53.78 -22.45 21.76
CA GLU A 89 -54.51 -22.57 23.03
C GLU A 89 -54.18 -23.91 23.71
N GLN A 90 -54.16 -23.92 25.05
CA GLN A 90 -54.41 -25.12 25.87
C GLN A 90 -55.21 -24.76 27.14
N PRO A 91 -55.97 -25.73 27.72
CA PRO A 91 -57.26 -25.46 28.37
C PRO A 91 -57.30 -25.71 29.89
N GLY A 92 -58.34 -25.19 30.54
CA GLY A 92 -59.01 -25.83 31.69
C GLY A 92 -59.06 -25.04 33.01
N GLN A 93 -60.30 -24.73 33.42
CA GLN A 93 -60.79 -24.13 34.68
C GLN A 93 -60.22 -24.83 35.95
N ASP A 94 -60.09 -24.22 37.14
CA ASP A 94 -61.12 -23.52 37.91
C ASP A 94 -60.51 -22.88 39.20
N GLN A 95 -61.24 -21.91 39.78
CA GLN A 95 -61.19 -21.39 41.16
C GLN A 95 -60.21 -20.25 41.59
N ASP A 96 -60.87 -19.14 41.93
CA ASP A 96 -60.65 -18.28 43.12
C ASP A 96 -59.71 -17.06 43.12
N ARG A 97 -60.40 -15.90 43.08
CA ARG A 97 -60.25 -14.76 44.02
C ARG A 97 -59.17 -13.71 43.72
N PHE A 98 -59.59 -12.64 43.05
CA PHE A 98 -58.82 -11.39 42.97
C PHE A 98 -58.64 -10.76 44.36
N VAL A 99 -57.39 -10.50 44.75
CA VAL A 99 -57.03 -9.68 45.92
C VAL A 99 -56.31 -8.42 45.43
N THR A 100 -56.92 -7.27 45.66
CA THR A 100 -56.31 -5.96 45.44
C THR A 100 -55.32 -5.66 46.57
N VAL A 101 -54.02 -5.60 46.27
CA VAL A 101 -53.02 -5.11 47.22
C VAL A 101 -52.84 -3.61 47.04
N ARG A 102 -53.43 -2.84 47.96
CA ARG A 102 -53.29 -1.40 48.10
C ARG A 102 -51.92 -1.10 48.72
N ARG A 103 -50.92 -0.65 47.94
CA ARG A 103 -49.69 -0.08 48.51
C ARG A 103 -49.91 1.37 48.92
N LYS A 104 -49.75 1.61 50.22
CA LYS A 104 -49.81 2.91 50.89
C LYS A 104 -48.72 3.84 50.35
N ALA A 105 -49.09 5.07 50.06
CA ALA A 105 -48.16 6.17 49.86
C ALA A 105 -47.37 6.44 51.15
N SER A 106 -46.06 6.66 51.02
CA SER A 106 -45.25 7.33 52.03
C SER A 106 -44.39 8.40 51.37
N ALA A 107 -44.26 9.52 52.07
CA ALA A 107 -43.91 10.82 51.53
C ALA A 107 -42.40 11.12 51.56
N LYS A 108 -42.00 11.92 50.57
CA LYS A 108 -40.90 12.90 50.55
C LYS A 108 -39.47 12.42 50.87
N HIS A 109 -38.63 12.46 49.83
CA HIS A 109 -37.37 13.21 49.91
C HIS A 109 -37.25 14.12 48.68
N ARG A 110 -37.17 15.43 48.94
CA ARG A 110 -36.82 16.46 47.95
C ARG A 110 -35.34 16.28 47.61
N HIS A 111 -35.02 15.98 46.35
CA HIS A 111 -33.71 16.32 45.80
C HIS A 111 -33.86 17.55 44.92
N VAL A 112 -33.11 18.57 45.30
CA VAL A 112 -32.96 19.86 44.64
C VAL A 112 -32.38 19.64 43.24
N ALA A 113 -32.96 20.34 42.27
CA ALA A 113 -32.67 20.22 40.85
C ALA A 113 -31.29 20.82 40.49
N LEU A 114 -30.49 20.04 39.78
CA LEU A 114 -29.54 20.48 38.75
C LEU A 114 -29.75 19.52 37.57
N GLN A 115 -30.76 19.79 36.75
CA GLN A 115 -30.96 19.05 35.50
C GLN A 115 -30.07 19.68 34.44
N GLU A 116 -28.93 19.05 34.15
CA GLU A 116 -28.34 19.18 32.82
C GLU A 116 -29.30 18.49 31.81
N PRO A 117 -29.59 19.10 30.65
CA PRO A 117 -30.46 18.47 29.66
C PRO A 117 -29.81 17.18 29.19
N LEU A 118 -30.45 16.04 29.45
CA LEU A 118 -30.03 14.76 28.87
C LEU A 118 -30.13 14.86 27.35
N HIS A 119 -28.98 14.84 26.69
CA HIS A 119 -28.89 14.89 25.24
C HIS A 119 -29.45 13.59 24.65
N VAL A 120 -30.72 13.65 24.25
CA VAL A 120 -31.39 12.56 23.54
C VAL A 120 -31.09 12.67 22.05
N CYS A 121 -30.08 11.95 21.57
CA CYS A 121 -29.87 11.80 20.13
C CYS A 121 -30.99 10.91 19.59
N ASN A 122 -31.74 11.40 18.61
CA ASN A 122 -32.75 10.60 17.94
C ASN A 122 -32.05 9.51 17.10
N ARG A 123 -32.29 8.22 17.41
CA ARG A 123 -31.66 7.07 16.73
C ARG A 123 -32.03 6.97 15.24
N PHE A 124 -33.04 7.71 14.82
CA PHE A 124 -33.59 7.72 13.46
C PHE A 124 -33.48 9.09 12.78
N SER A 125 -32.59 9.97 13.23
CA SER A 125 -32.30 11.18 12.47
C SER A 125 -31.81 10.80 11.07
N PRO A 126 -32.40 11.35 9.99
CA PRO A 126 -31.82 11.25 8.66
C PRO A 126 -30.39 11.78 8.70
N LEU A 127 -29.46 11.05 8.09
CA LEU A 127 -28.09 11.54 7.93
C LEU A 127 -28.16 12.85 7.14
N SER A 128 -27.93 13.98 7.81
CA SER A 128 -27.69 15.24 7.12
C SER A 128 -26.36 15.09 6.38
N ASP A 129 -26.42 14.82 5.08
CA ASP A 129 -25.26 14.69 4.18
C ASP A 129 -24.49 16.01 3.96
N ASP A 130 -24.82 17.07 4.69
CA ASP A 130 -24.26 18.43 4.51
C ASP A 130 -23.31 18.87 5.62
N THR A 131 -22.71 17.93 6.36
CA THR A 131 -21.40 18.20 6.96
C THR A 131 -20.35 17.63 6.01
N PRO A 132 -19.36 18.41 5.53
CA PRO A 132 -18.25 17.81 4.79
C PRO A 132 -17.66 16.77 5.72
N ALA A 133 -17.83 15.47 5.39
CA ALA A 133 -17.20 14.40 6.13
C ALA A 133 -15.74 14.80 6.26
N GLU A 134 -15.27 15.04 7.50
CA GLU A 134 -13.90 15.47 7.74
C GLU A 134 -12.99 14.55 6.95
N LEU A 135 -12.22 15.13 6.01
CA LEU A 135 -11.46 14.33 5.08
C LEU A 135 -10.51 13.41 5.87
N ASP A 136 -10.68 12.10 5.70
CA ASP A 136 -9.96 11.10 6.48
C ASP A 136 -8.45 11.11 6.17
N THR A 137 -7.64 10.61 7.11
CA THR A 137 -6.24 10.26 6.84
C THR A 137 -6.15 8.78 6.47
N LEU A 138 -5.50 8.50 5.33
CA LEU A 138 -5.20 7.16 4.86
C LEU A 138 -3.72 6.84 5.11
N VAL A 139 -3.43 5.72 5.78
CA VAL A 139 -2.11 5.09 5.78
C VAL A 139 -2.16 3.89 4.87
N ILE A 140 -1.27 3.82 3.89
CA ILE A 140 -1.19 2.71 2.95
C ILE A 140 0.25 2.23 2.83
N GLY A 141 0.45 0.91 2.87
CA GLY A 141 1.81 0.40 2.79
C GLY A 141 1.92 -1.11 2.76
N SER A 142 3.17 -1.56 2.80
CA SER A 142 3.52 -2.99 2.77
C SER A 142 3.29 -3.68 4.12
N SER A 143 3.90 -4.85 4.34
CA SER A 143 3.82 -5.59 5.61
C SER A 143 4.32 -4.81 6.83
N ILE A 144 5.11 -3.75 6.64
CA ILE A 144 5.65 -2.91 7.73
C ILE A 144 4.55 -2.16 8.48
N VAL A 145 3.47 -1.74 7.80
CA VAL A 145 2.36 -1.02 8.46
C VAL A 145 1.33 -1.93 9.11
N ARG A 146 1.51 -3.26 9.07
CA ARG A 146 0.53 -4.23 9.57
C ARG A 146 0.17 -4.04 11.04
N GLY A 147 1.13 -3.64 11.87
CA GLY A 147 0.95 -3.42 13.31
C GLY A 147 0.65 -1.97 13.69
N VAL A 148 0.58 -1.05 12.73
CA VAL A 148 0.37 0.37 13.00
C VAL A 148 -1.09 0.60 13.38
N LYS A 149 -1.31 1.10 14.60
CA LYS A 149 -2.62 1.45 15.12
C LYS A 149 -2.65 2.94 15.41
N LEU A 150 -3.54 3.65 14.73
CA LEU A 150 -3.72 5.09 14.87
C LEU A 150 -5.22 5.38 15.07
N PRO A 151 -5.60 6.21 16.06
CA PRO A 151 -7.00 6.56 16.28
C PRO A 151 -7.52 7.38 15.10
N ALA A 152 -8.73 7.08 14.64
CA ALA A 152 -9.40 7.79 13.54
C ALA A 152 -8.59 7.88 12.23
N VAL A 153 -7.71 6.90 11.96
CA VAL A 153 -6.93 6.82 10.72
C VAL A 153 -7.19 5.47 10.05
N LYS A 154 -7.49 5.49 8.75
CA LYS A 154 -7.69 4.26 7.97
C LYS A 154 -6.33 3.68 7.57
N VAL A 155 -5.97 2.51 8.09
CA VAL A 155 -4.73 1.81 7.73
C VAL A 155 -5.04 0.67 6.75
N ARG A 156 -4.44 0.70 5.55
CA ARG A 156 -4.49 -0.37 4.55
C ARG A 156 -3.11 -1.01 4.39
N CYS A 157 -2.98 -2.25 4.87
CA CYS A 157 -1.76 -3.03 4.76
C CYS A 157 -1.87 -4.06 3.63
N TYR A 158 -0.91 -4.03 2.71
CA TYR A 158 -0.77 -4.97 1.61
C TYR A 158 0.58 -5.70 1.73
N PRO A 159 0.64 -6.86 2.41
CA PRO A 159 1.88 -7.60 2.59
C PRO A 159 2.54 -7.95 1.24
N GLY A 160 3.86 -7.76 1.16
CA GLY A 160 4.61 -8.00 -0.09
C GLY A 160 4.44 -6.91 -1.17
N ALA A 161 3.54 -5.94 -0.97
CA ALA A 161 3.33 -4.87 -1.94
C ALA A 161 4.58 -4.05 -2.18
N ARG A 162 4.81 -3.76 -3.45
CA ARG A 162 5.78 -2.82 -4.00
C ARG A 162 5.15 -1.46 -4.20
N VAL A 163 5.96 -0.45 -4.48
CA VAL A 163 5.47 0.92 -4.72
C VAL A 163 4.42 0.95 -5.84
N GLY A 164 4.66 0.24 -6.95
CA GLY A 164 3.68 0.16 -8.05
C GLY A 164 2.37 -0.52 -7.65
N ASP A 165 2.39 -1.49 -6.74
CA ASP A 165 1.17 -2.15 -6.24
C ASP A 165 0.37 -1.19 -5.36
N ILE A 166 1.05 -0.38 -4.53
CA ILE A 166 0.41 0.69 -3.74
C ILE A 166 -0.24 1.74 -4.65
N GLU A 167 0.44 2.12 -5.72
CA GLU A 167 -0.09 3.04 -6.72
C GLU A 167 -1.36 2.49 -7.39
N GLY A 168 -1.37 1.20 -7.77
CA GLY A 168 -2.57 0.53 -8.26
C GLY A 168 -3.74 0.59 -7.27
N ASN A 169 -3.48 0.37 -5.99
CA ASN A 169 -4.51 0.47 -4.95
C ASN A 169 -5.02 1.92 -4.75
N LEU A 170 -4.15 2.92 -4.87
CA LEU A 170 -4.56 4.33 -4.84
C LEU A 170 -5.41 4.70 -6.07
N ARG A 171 -5.11 4.16 -7.25
CA ARG A 171 -5.94 4.36 -8.45
C ARG A 171 -7.36 3.86 -8.25
N LEU A 172 -7.51 2.66 -7.67
CA LEU A 172 -8.84 2.11 -7.36
C LEU A 172 -9.61 3.02 -6.41
N LEU A 173 -8.97 3.48 -5.32
CA LEU A 173 -9.57 4.42 -4.38
C LEU A 173 -9.99 5.74 -5.05
N LYS A 174 -9.16 6.26 -5.96
CA LYS A 174 -9.47 7.47 -6.71
C LYS A 174 -10.66 7.26 -7.66
N GLN A 175 -10.74 6.10 -8.33
CA GLN A 175 -11.86 5.73 -9.19
C GLN A 175 -13.18 5.56 -8.41
N GLU A 176 -13.10 5.12 -7.15
CA GLU A 176 -14.23 5.09 -6.21
C GLU A 176 -14.65 6.51 -5.72
N GLY A 177 -14.05 7.58 -6.23
CA GLY A 177 -14.35 8.95 -5.83
C GLY A 177 -13.82 9.33 -4.44
N ARG A 178 -12.90 8.54 -3.86
CA ARG A 178 -12.35 8.84 -2.53
C ARG A 178 -11.32 9.97 -2.62
N ARG A 179 -11.51 10.99 -1.79
CA ARG A 179 -10.52 12.02 -1.47
C ARG A 179 -10.15 11.92 0.01
N PHE A 180 -8.88 12.20 0.33
CA PHE A 180 -8.35 12.15 1.69
C PHE A 180 -7.78 13.51 2.10
N ARG A 181 -7.71 13.82 3.39
CA ARG A 181 -6.98 15.01 3.85
C ARG A 181 -5.49 14.75 3.68
N ARG A 182 -5.08 13.56 4.09
CA ARG A 182 -3.68 13.13 4.07
C ARG A 182 -3.56 11.69 3.63
N VAL A 183 -2.55 11.42 2.81
CA VAL A 183 -2.13 10.06 2.44
C VAL A 183 -0.71 9.83 2.94
N VAL A 184 -0.54 8.84 3.81
CA VAL A 184 0.75 8.36 4.31
C VAL A 184 1.11 7.08 3.56
N ILE A 185 2.21 7.11 2.81
CA ILE A 185 2.71 5.97 2.04
C ILE A 185 3.92 5.37 2.76
N HIS A 186 3.93 4.05 2.96
CA HIS A 186 5.11 3.32 3.44
C HIS A 186 5.39 2.10 2.55
N ALA A 187 6.32 2.26 1.62
CA ALA A 187 6.69 1.23 0.64
C ALA A 187 8.16 1.38 0.17
N GLY A 188 8.61 0.49 -0.71
CA GLY A 188 9.97 0.48 -1.27
C GLY A 188 10.89 -0.60 -0.69
N GLY A 189 10.57 -1.16 0.48
CA GLY A 189 11.34 -2.27 1.08
C GLY A 189 11.39 -3.53 0.20
N ASN A 190 10.28 -3.87 -0.44
CA ASN A 190 10.20 -5.03 -1.34
C ASN A 190 10.87 -4.76 -2.70
N ASP A 191 10.73 -3.54 -3.23
CA ASP A 191 11.39 -3.08 -4.45
C ASP A 191 12.91 -3.07 -4.32
N ALA A 192 13.40 -2.68 -3.14
CA ALA A 192 14.80 -2.71 -2.80
C ALA A 192 15.39 -4.13 -2.81
N ARG A 193 14.64 -5.21 -3.03
CA ARG A 193 15.21 -6.55 -3.28
C ARG A 193 15.58 -6.78 -4.74
N ARG A 194 14.99 -6.03 -5.67
CA ARG A 194 15.09 -6.30 -7.12
C ARG A 194 16.29 -5.68 -7.83
N ARG A 195 17.20 -5.00 -7.12
CA ARG A 195 18.37 -4.29 -7.71
C ARG A 195 18.02 -3.25 -8.79
N GLN A 196 16.84 -2.64 -8.70
CA GLN A 196 16.34 -1.64 -9.67
C GLN A 196 16.05 -0.31 -8.96
N SER A 197 17.10 0.39 -8.53
CA SER A 197 16.97 1.59 -7.69
C SER A 197 16.33 2.76 -8.43
N GLU A 198 16.66 2.93 -9.71
CA GLU A 198 16.18 3.99 -10.60
C GLU A 198 14.69 3.80 -10.88
N VAL A 199 14.28 2.56 -11.13
CA VAL A 199 12.86 2.19 -11.31
C VAL A 199 12.07 2.49 -10.05
N LEU A 200 12.59 2.11 -8.87
CA LEU A 200 11.95 2.43 -7.59
C LEU A 200 11.76 3.94 -7.41
N LYS A 201 12.76 4.76 -7.74
CA LYS A 201 12.66 6.22 -7.65
C LYS A 201 11.55 6.79 -8.55
N LEU A 202 11.46 6.30 -9.79
CA LEU A 202 10.40 6.69 -10.73
C LEU A 202 9.01 6.28 -10.23
N GLN A 203 8.89 5.07 -9.67
CA GLN A 203 7.63 4.60 -9.08
C GLN A 203 7.23 5.43 -7.85
N VAL A 204 8.20 5.84 -7.03
CA VAL A 204 7.96 6.74 -5.89
C VAL A 204 7.42 8.09 -6.37
N ALA A 205 8.02 8.66 -7.41
CA ALA A 205 7.53 9.89 -8.01
C ALA A 205 6.08 9.73 -8.50
N SER A 206 5.81 8.67 -9.28
CA SER A 206 4.48 8.38 -9.84
C SER A 206 3.41 8.22 -8.75
N VAL A 207 3.68 7.44 -7.70
CA VAL A 207 2.71 7.22 -6.63
C VAL A 207 2.44 8.48 -5.81
N CYS A 208 3.45 9.34 -5.63
CA CYS A 208 3.29 10.59 -4.90
C CYS A 208 2.44 11.59 -5.69
N GLU A 209 2.68 11.72 -7.00
CA GLU A 209 1.86 12.58 -7.86
C GLU A 209 0.41 12.11 -7.90
N LEU A 210 0.17 10.80 -8.00
CA LEU A 210 -1.17 10.24 -7.87
C LEU A 210 -1.79 10.59 -6.52
N ALA A 211 -1.07 10.41 -5.42
CA ALA A 211 -1.57 10.70 -4.08
C ALA A 211 -1.91 12.20 -3.89
N LYS A 212 -1.10 13.12 -4.44
CA LYS A 212 -1.37 14.57 -4.42
C LYS A 212 -2.67 14.91 -5.13
N SER A 213 -2.97 14.23 -6.24
CA SER A 213 -4.20 14.47 -6.98
C SER A 213 -5.48 14.05 -6.24
N MET A 214 -5.36 13.30 -5.14
CA MET A 214 -6.48 12.80 -4.33
C MET A 214 -6.36 13.15 -2.84
N SER A 215 -5.44 14.05 -2.46
CA SER A 215 -5.29 14.50 -1.09
C SER A 215 -4.76 15.93 -0.94
N ASP A 216 -4.95 16.53 0.23
CA ASP A 216 -4.38 17.86 0.53
C ASP A 216 -2.88 17.78 0.82
N ALA A 217 -2.43 16.69 1.44
CA ALA A 217 -1.01 16.47 1.72
C ALA A 217 -0.60 15.00 1.61
N VAL A 218 0.60 14.78 1.08
CA VAL A 218 1.21 13.45 0.95
C VAL A 218 2.40 13.35 1.88
N ILE A 219 2.45 12.27 2.65
CA ILE A 219 3.55 11.94 3.54
C ILE A 219 4.17 10.63 3.06
N PHE A 220 5.47 10.63 2.78
CA PHE A 220 6.20 9.40 2.52
C PHE A 220 6.98 9.00 3.77
N SER A 221 6.57 7.89 4.37
CA SER A 221 7.25 7.25 5.49
C SER A 221 8.45 6.47 4.98
N GLY A 222 9.64 6.95 5.31
CA GLY A 222 10.91 6.37 4.88
C GLY A 222 11.06 4.91 5.32
N PRO A 223 11.89 4.12 4.60
CA PRO A 223 12.10 2.71 4.90
C PRO A 223 12.68 2.52 6.31
N LEU A 224 12.36 1.39 6.92
CA LEU A 224 13.05 0.96 8.13
C LEU A 224 14.43 0.39 7.77
N PRO A 225 15.42 0.46 8.69
CA PRO A 225 16.68 -0.24 8.52
C PRO A 225 16.44 -1.74 8.34
N ASN A 226 17.08 -2.31 7.33
CA ASN A 226 17.02 -3.74 7.05
C ASN A 226 18.30 -4.40 7.56
N LEU A 227 18.14 -5.41 8.41
CA LEU A 227 19.20 -6.09 9.14
C LEU A 227 19.51 -7.48 8.59
N VAL A 228 19.02 -7.80 7.38
CA VAL A 228 19.23 -9.12 6.75
C VAL A 228 20.69 -9.28 6.31
N ASN A 229 21.25 -8.27 5.66
CA ASN A 229 22.65 -8.22 5.24
C ASN A 229 23.06 -6.77 4.88
N ASP A 230 24.37 -6.55 4.74
CA ASP A 230 24.95 -5.24 4.45
C ASP A 230 24.49 -4.65 3.12
N GLU A 231 24.21 -5.50 2.11
CA GLU A 231 23.69 -5.04 0.83
C GLU A 231 22.32 -4.39 1.01
N MET A 232 21.38 -5.09 1.66
CA MET A 232 20.02 -4.59 1.89
C MET A 232 20.04 -3.34 2.77
N TYR A 233 20.91 -3.31 3.78
CA TYR A 233 21.15 -2.12 4.60
C TYR A 233 21.60 -0.94 3.74
N SER A 234 22.64 -1.11 2.93
CA SER A 234 23.20 -0.06 2.06
C SER A 234 22.18 0.47 1.06
N ARG A 235 21.39 -0.44 0.46
CA ARG A 235 20.36 -0.07 -0.52
C ARG A 235 19.23 0.73 0.12
N LEU A 236 18.73 0.32 1.28
CA LEU A 236 17.68 1.07 1.96
C LEU A 236 18.18 2.37 2.59
N SER A 237 19.43 2.41 3.05
CA SER A 237 20.09 3.64 3.50
C SER A 237 20.20 4.66 2.37
N SER A 238 20.67 4.22 1.20
CA SER A 238 20.77 5.03 0.00
C SER A 238 19.40 5.52 -0.47
N PHE A 239 18.40 4.64 -0.44
CA PHE A 239 17.02 4.98 -0.76
C PHE A 239 16.45 6.02 0.22
N ASN A 240 16.64 5.84 1.53
CA ASN A 240 16.21 6.78 2.56
C ASN A 240 16.85 8.17 2.38
N ARG A 241 18.14 8.22 2.07
CA ARG A 241 18.87 9.48 1.83
C ARG A 241 18.39 10.19 0.57
N TRP A 242 18.15 9.45 -0.50
CA TRP A 242 17.57 10.01 -1.72
C TRP A 242 16.16 10.54 -1.46
N LEU A 243 15.30 9.73 -0.83
CA LEU A 243 13.91 10.07 -0.54
C LEU A 243 13.81 11.34 0.29
N SER A 244 14.67 11.52 1.30
CA SER A 244 14.72 12.73 2.11
C SER A 244 14.92 14.01 1.29
N ARG A 245 15.83 14.01 0.31
CA ARG A 245 16.11 15.17 -0.55
C ARG A 245 15.02 15.37 -1.59
N TRP A 246 14.67 14.27 -2.26
CA TRP A 246 13.66 14.28 -3.32
C TRP A 246 12.30 14.76 -2.80
N SER A 247 11.89 14.32 -1.60
CA SER A 247 10.63 14.74 -1.00
C SER A 247 10.54 16.25 -0.76
N GLU A 248 11.62 16.88 -0.28
CA GLU A 248 11.71 18.33 -0.07
C GLU A 248 11.54 19.09 -1.39
N GLU A 249 12.25 18.66 -2.44
CA GLU A 249 12.19 19.26 -3.79
C GLU A 249 10.81 19.07 -4.46
N ASN A 250 10.04 18.06 -4.06
CA ASN A 250 8.80 17.68 -4.72
C ASN A 250 7.56 17.96 -3.86
N GLY A 251 7.64 18.73 -2.78
CA GLY A 251 6.47 19.07 -1.95
C GLY A 251 5.79 17.83 -1.33
N VAL A 252 6.57 16.80 -1.02
CA VAL A 252 6.13 15.61 -0.28
C VAL A 252 6.72 15.67 1.12
N ILE A 253 5.90 15.36 2.12
CA ILE A 253 6.38 15.38 3.51
C ILE A 253 7.15 14.10 3.79
N PHE A 254 8.44 14.20 4.06
CA PHE A 254 9.24 13.04 4.43
C PHE A 254 9.18 12.75 5.94
N LEU A 255 8.78 11.52 6.29
CA LEU A 255 8.85 11.01 7.65
C LEU A 255 10.05 10.06 7.78
N ASN A 256 11.13 10.54 8.39
CA ASN A 256 12.36 9.78 8.54
C ASN A 256 12.32 8.85 9.78
N ASN A 257 12.11 7.55 9.56
CA ASN A 257 12.16 6.55 10.64
C ASN A 257 13.56 5.97 10.87
N TRP A 258 14.56 6.33 10.05
CA TRP A 258 15.84 5.64 10.07
C TRP A 258 16.56 5.76 11.41
N ARG A 259 16.67 6.99 11.93
CA ARG A 259 17.37 7.26 13.20
C ARG A 259 16.66 6.68 14.42
N THR A 260 15.33 6.59 14.39
CA THR A 260 14.55 6.07 15.51
C THR A 260 14.61 4.54 15.60
N PHE A 261 14.84 3.86 14.48
CA PHE A 261 14.95 2.40 14.43
C PHE A 261 16.39 1.87 14.45
N TRP A 262 17.33 2.59 13.83
CA TRP A 262 18.69 2.10 13.64
C TRP A 262 19.43 1.93 14.97
N GLY A 263 20.04 0.76 15.18
CA GLY A 263 20.82 0.44 16.38
C GLY A 263 20.00 0.28 17.66
N LYS A 264 18.66 0.34 17.58
CA LYS A 264 17.78 0.19 18.74
C LYS A 264 17.32 -1.28 18.86
N PRO A 265 17.65 -1.97 19.97
CA PRO A 265 17.25 -3.36 20.15
C PRO A 265 15.73 -3.48 20.31
N GLY A 266 15.18 -4.63 19.93
CA GLY A 266 13.78 -4.96 20.19
C GLY A 266 12.74 -4.32 19.26
N LEU A 267 13.15 -3.45 18.32
CA LEU A 267 12.20 -2.79 17.39
C LEU A 267 11.99 -3.55 16.08
N ILE A 268 12.97 -4.33 15.64
CA ILE A 268 12.90 -5.17 14.44
C ILE A 268 12.91 -6.64 14.87
N ARG A 269 12.07 -7.45 14.23
CA ARG A 269 11.95 -8.90 14.49
C ARG A 269 13.23 -9.62 14.10
N ARG A 270 13.33 -10.88 14.51
CA ARG A 270 14.46 -11.77 14.17
C ARG A 270 14.68 -11.95 12.66
N ASP A 271 13.67 -11.66 11.83
CA ASP A 271 13.80 -11.69 10.37
C ASP A 271 14.57 -10.49 9.79
N GLY A 272 14.91 -9.50 10.62
CA GLY A 272 15.66 -8.30 10.21
C GLY A 272 14.89 -7.34 9.31
N ILE A 273 13.58 -7.52 9.13
CA ILE A 273 12.77 -6.76 8.17
C ILE A 273 11.56 -6.13 8.84
N HIS A 274 10.79 -6.93 9.58
CA HIS A 274 9.49 -6.52 10.07
C HIS A 274 9.62 -5.90 11.47
N PRO A 275 8.84 -4.86 11.79
CA PRO A 275 8.81 -4.34 13.13
C PRO A 275 8.21 -5.35 14.11
N THR A 276 8.67 -5.32 15.36
CA THR A 276 8.00 -5.95 16.50
C THR A 276 6.72 -5.18 16.86
N LEU A 277 6.01 -5.58 17.92
CA LEU A 277 4.90 -4.79 18.44
C LEU A 277 5.37 -3.42 18.91
N ASP A 278 6.48 -3.36 19.64
CA ASP A 278 7.08 -2.09 20.08
C ASP A 278 7.57 -1.25 18.90
N GLY A 279 8.18 -1.89 17.89
CA GLY A 279 8.54 -1.23 16.64
C GLY A 279 7.34 -0.66 15.91
N ALA A 280 6.23 -1.39 15.83
CA ALA A 280 5.02 -0.92 15.18
C ALA A 280 4.34 0.21 15.98
N ALA A 281 4.38 0.16 17.31
CA ALA A 281 3.91 1.23 18.19
C ALA A 281 4.75 2.49 18.02
N LEU A 282 6.08 2.38 17.94
CA LEU A 282 6.97 3.51 17.65
C LEU A 282 6.71 4.10 16.26
N LEU A 283 6.51 3.24 15.25
CA LEU A 283 6.18 3.69 13.90
C LEU A 283 4.85 4.46 13.89
N ALA A 284 3.84 3.95 14.59
CA ALA A 284 2.56 4.63 14.76
C ALA A 284 2.74 5.97 15.48
N HIS A 285 3.52 6.02 16.56
CA HIS A 285 3.82 7.25 17.28
C HIS A 285 4.47 8.31 16.38
N ASN A 286 5.52 7.93 15.63
CA ASN A 286 6.18 8.85 14.68
C ASN A 286 5.20 9.37 13.62
N MET A 287 4.30 8.52 13.10
CA MET A 287 3.26 8.94 12.15
C MET A 287 2.26 9.89 12.82
N ALA A 288 1.77 9.57 14.01
CA ALA A 288 0.81 10.40 14.75
C ALA A 288 1.39 11.79 15.04
N ASP A 289 2.62 11.85 15.54
CA ASP A 289 3.31 13.10 15.84
C ASP A 289 3.47 13.94 14.59
N ARG A 290 3.87 13.33 13.47
CA ARG A 290 3.97 14.06 12.21
C ARG A 290 2.61 14.57 11.73
N LEU A 291 1.56 13.76 11.84
CA LEU A 291 0.21 14.19 11.48
C LEU A 291 -0.26 15.37 12.34
N ARG A 292 0.06 15.42 13.64
CA ARG A 292 -0.29 16.56 14.50
C ARG A 292 0.42 17.85 14.11
N THR A 293 1.69 17.78 13.70
CA THR A 293 2.47 18.97 13.29
C THR A 293 2.04 19.60 11.96
N LEU A 294 1.12 18.95 11.24
CA LEU A 294 0.62 19.40 9.93
C LEU A 294 -0.80 19.99 10.01
N ASN A 295 -1.39 20.03 11.20
CA ASN A 295 -2.72 20.60 11.44
C ASN A 295 -2.64 22.09 11.76
#